data_AF-A0A2N6QLG2-F1
#
_entry.id   AF-A0A2N6QLG2-F1
#
_cell.length_a   1.000
_cell.length_b   1.000
_cell.length_c   1.000
_cell.angle_alpha   90.00
_cell.angle_beta   90.00
_cell.angle_gamma   90.00
#
_symmetry.space_group_name_H-M   'P 1'
#
loop_
_entity.id
_entity.type
_entity.pdbx_description
1 polymer ?
#
loop_
_entity_poly.entity_id
_entity_poly.type
_entity_poly.pdbx_seq_one_letter_code
_entity_poly.pdbx_strand_id
1 'polypeptide(L)'
;MEIKYPLDENQEQYFAATHKDAVQGIDLDGLENSVAELQNDNNKINSNIDELMEFKDTIIGDTGWVDIGILPSIDKNSRFGSDGFSCAIREMRVGNIRMKSIRLNLSKAPHNVQIAQLPIGFITKNQYFNAATNGNVHPIRIAMETDGKVKTYINKDNQDRNDLWIYQQFTWIE
;
A
#
# COMPACT_ATOMS: atom_id res chain seq x y z
N MET A 1 14.93 49.66 39.66
CA MET A 1 15.96 48.77 40.26
C MET A 1 17.29 49.29 39.77
N GLU A 2 18.18 49.68 40.67
CA GLU A 2 19.53 50.16 40.32
C GLU A 2 20.48 48.96 40.38
N ILE A 3 21.16 48.64 39.28
CA ILE A 3 22.15 47.55 39.21
C ILE A 3 23.52 48.17 39.45
N LYS A 4 24.16 47.83 40.57
CA LYS A 4 25.51 48.29 40.91
C LYS A 4 26.52 47.21 40.53
N TYR A 5 27.55 47.61 39.80
CA TYR A 5 28.63 46.72 39.43
C TYR A 5 29.69 46.66 40.54
N PRO A 6 30.26 45.47 40.83
CA PRO A 6 31.42 45.36 41.70
C PRO A 6 32.63 46.04 41.06
N LEU A 7 33.37 46.81 41.85
CA LEU A 7 34.65 47.41 41.45
C LEU A 7 35.79 46.76 42.22
N ASP A 8 36.90 46.51 41.52
CA ASP A 8 38.11 45.95 42.10
C ASP A 8 38.91 47.02 42.88
N GLU A 9 40.08 46.65 43.36
CA GLU A 9 40.96 47.56 44.13
C GLU A 9 41.42 48.80 43.33
N ASN A 10 41.33 48.76 42.00
CA ASN A 10 41.69 49.85 41.11
C ASN A 10 40.47 50.64 40.61
N GLN A 11 39.28 50.40 41.18
CA GLN A 11 38.00 50.93 40.71
C GLN A 11 37.60 50.47 39.30
N GLU A 12 38.17 49.37 38.82
CA GLU A 12 37.80 48.75 37.56
C GLU A 12 36.65 47.77 37.78
N GLN A 13 35.71 47.72 36.83
CA GLN A 13 34.60 46.79 36.90
C GLN A 13 35.11 45.35 36.80
N TYR A 14 34.67 44.50 37.72
CA TYR A 14 34.95 43.06 37.65
C TYR A 14 33.69 42.21 37.78
N PHE A 15 33.77 40.98 37.30
CA PHE A 15 32.70 39.98 37.41
C PHE A 15 33.05 39.00 38.52
N ALA A 16 32.43 39.17 39.69
CA ALA A 16 32.59 38.24 40.79
C ALA A 16 32.00 36.88 40.43
N ALA A 17 32.72 35.79 40.73
CA ALA A 17 32.10 34.47 40.77
C ALA A 17 31.03 34.46 41.87
N THR A 18 29.80 34.08 41.53
CA THR A 18 28.66 34.06 42.46
C THR A 18 28.22 32.63 42.74
N HIS A 19 27.85 32.34 43.99
CA HIS A 19 27.27 31.05 44.35
C HIS A 19 25.86 30.93 43.77
N LYS A 20 25.43 29.74 43.37
CA LYS A 20 24.09 29.52 42.79
C LYS A 20 22.95 30.09 43.64
N ASP A 21 23.09 30.04 44.97
CA ASP A 21 22.08 30.52 45.93
C ASP A 21 22.00 32.06 46.01
N ALA A 22 22.99 32.78 45.47
CA ALA A 22 23.01 34.25 45.42
C ALA A 22 22.35 34.82 44.15
N VAL A 23 21.90 33.97 43.23
CA VAL A 23 21.18 34.37 42.01
C VAL A 23 19.70 34.53 42.32
N GLN A 24 19.14 35.71 42.07
CA GLN A 24 17.72 36.02 42.27
C GLN A 24 17.09 36.54 40.97
N GLY A 25 15.79 36.32 40.79
CA GLY A 25 15.03 36.81 39.63
C GLY A 25 14.97 35.85 38.43
N ILE A 26 15.52 34.64 38.57
CA ILE A 26 15.28 33.53 37.64
C ILE A 26 14.15 32.67 38.21
N ASP A 27 13.08 32.50 37.44
CA ASP A 27 11.99 31.57 37.76
C ASP A 27 12.42 30.14 37.41
N LEU A 28 13.17 29.53 38.33
CA LEU A 28 13.64 28.15 38.18
C LEU A 28 12.47 27.16 38.12
N ASP A 29 11.42 27.40 38.91
CA ASP A 29 10.23 26.56 38.93
C ASP A 29 9.50 26.59 37.58
N GLY A 30 9.34 27.77 36.98
CA GLY A 30 8.78 27.94 35.64
C GLY A 30 9.63 27.28 34.55
N LEU A 31 10.96 27.36 34.68
CA LEU A 31 11.88 26.70 33.75
C LEU A 31 11.81 25.17 33.87
N GLU A 32 11.78 24.64 35.09
CA GLU A 32 11.63 23.20 35.37
C GLU A 32 10.31 22.65 34.81
N ASN A 33 9.21 23.38 35.00
CA ASN A 33 7.91 23.02 34.42
C ASN A 33 7.95 22.99 32.88
N SER A 34 8.55 24.02 32.27
CA SER A 34 8.69 24.09 30.80
C SER A 34 9.53 22.93 30.25
N VAL A 35 10.62 22.56 30.95
CA VAL A 35 11.47 21.42 30.58
C VAL A 35 10.69 20.10 30.70
N ALA A 36 9.91 19.93 31.78
CA ALA A 36 9.10 18.73 31.97
C ALA A 36 8.02 18.57 30.89
N GLU A 37 7.39 19.66 30.47
CA GLU A 37 6.42 19.67 29.36
C GLU A 37 7.08 19.25 28.04
N LEU A 38 8.23 19.82 27.70
CA LEU A 38 8.98 19.45 26.50
C LEU A 38 9.42 17.99 26.50
N GLN A 39 9.82 17.45 27.66
CA GLN A 39 10.14 16.03 27.80
C GLN A 39 8.91 15.15 27.55
N ASN A 40 7.76 15.52 28.10
CA ASN A 40 6.51 14.79 27.89
C ASN A 40 6.08 14.81 26.42
N ASP A 41 6.19 15.95 25.74
CA ASP A 41 5.82 16.06 24.34
C ASP A 41 6.79 15.30 23.42
N ASN A 42 8.09 15.31 23.72
CA ASN A 42 9.05 14.44 23.02
C ASN A 42 8.73 12.96 23.19
N ASN A 43 8.34 12.53 24.40
CA ASN A 43 7.95 11.15 24.64
C ASN A 43 6.70 10.75 23.85
N LYS A 44 5.70 11.64 23.76
CA LYS A 44 4.50 11.42 22.92
C LYS A 44 4.86 11.33 21.43
N ILE A 45 5.73 12.23 20.95
CA ILE A 45 6.18 12.24 19.55
C ILE A 45 6.89 10.92 19.21
N ASN A 46 7.79 10.45 20.09
CA ASN A 46 8.48 9.17 19.89
C ASN A 46 7.48 8.00 19.84
N SER A 47 6.52 7.95 20.76
CA SER A 47 5.45 6.93 20.73
C SER A 47 4.65 6.95 19.42
N ASN A 48 4.27 8.13 18.94
CA ASN A 48 3.53 8.26 17.69
C ASN A 48 4.38 7.84 16.47
N ILE A 49 5.68 8.12 16.49
CA ILE A 49 6.61 7.67 15.44
C ILE A 49 6.72 6.15 15.45
N ASP A 50 6.82 5.53 16.63
CA ASP A 50 6.89 4.07 16.77
C ASP A 50 5.60 3.42 16.22
N GLU A 51 4.43 3.95 16.58
CA GLU A 51 3.13 3.49 16.03
C GLU A 51 3.05 3.65 14.50
N LEU A 52 3.53 4.77 13.96
CA LEU A 52 3.55 5.02 12.52
C LEU A 52 4.50 4.05 11.80
N MET A 53 5.64 3.73 12.41
CA MET A 53 6.60 2.78 11.86
C MET A 53 6.05 1.35 11.89
N GLU A 54 5.35 0.97 12.95
CA GLU A 54 4.61 -0.29 13.03
C GLU A 54 3.51 -0.38 11.95
N PHE A 55 2.76 0.71 11.73
CA PHE A 55 1.78 0.79 10.64
C PHE A 55 2.42 0.78 9.24
N LYS A 56 3.56 1.44 9.05
CA LYS A 56 4.30 1.44 7.78
C LYS A 56 4.83 0.05 7.46
N ASP A 57 5.32 -0.68 8.45
CA ASP A 57 5.66 -2.10 8.32
C ASP A 57 4.40 -2.96 8.04
N THR A 58 3.21 -2.40 8.22
CA THR A 58 1.94 -2.98 7.79
C THR A 58 1.58 -2.66 6.33
N ILE A 59 2.29 -1.82 5.56
CA ILE A 59 2.12 -1.72 4.08
C ILE A 59 3.47 -2.02 3.43
N ILE A 60 3.71 -3.29 3.11
CA ILE A 60 5.05 -3.80 2.76
C ILE A 60 5.33 -3.71 1.26
N GLY A 61 4.31 -3.53 0.41
CA GLY A 61 4.53 -3.29 -1.02
C GLY A 61 3.28 -3.33 -1.87
N ASP A 62 3.32 -2.62 -3.00
CA ASP A 62 2.31 -2.63 -4.05
C ASP A 62 3.02 -2.68 -5.41
N THR A 63 2.75 -3.71 -6.20
CA THR A 63 3.37 -3.86 -7.53
C THR A 63 2.83 -2.86 -8.56
N GLY A 64 1.73 -2.17 -8.24
CA GLY A 64 0.89 -1.54 -9.25
C GLY A 64 0.27 -2.57 -10.18
N TRP A 65 -0.39 -2.11 -11.24
CA TRP A 65 -0.90 -2.98 -12.29
C TRP A 65 0.21 -3.34 -13.27
N VAL A 66 0.56 -4.62 -13.32
CA VAL A 66 1.57 -5.19 -14.22
C VAL A 66 0.85 -5.89 -15.36
N ASP A 67 1.18 -5.51 -16.60
CA ASP A 67 0.60 -6.11 -17.80
C ASP A 67 0.87 -7.62 -17.86
N ILE A 68 -0.10 -8.39 -18.34
CA ILE A 68 0.04 -9.83 -18.56
C ILE A 68 -0.02 -10.20 -20.03
N GLY A 69 0.84 -11.14 -20.43
CA GLY A 69 0.78 -11.76 -21.76
C GLY A 69 -0.49 -12.59 -21.90
N ILE A 70 -1.18 -12.41 -23.02
CA ILE A 70 -2.36 -13.21 -23.40
C ILE A 70 -2.00 -14.00 -24.65
N LEU A 71 -2.56 -15.20 -24.79
CA LEU A 71 -2.42 -16.03 -25.99
C LEU A 71 -2.73 -15.20 -27.26
N PRO A 72 -1.86 -15.17 -28.28
CA PRO A 72 -2.01 -14.26 -29.44
C PRO A 72 -3.31 -14.41 -30.24
N SER A 73 -3.97 -15.56 -30.16
CA SER A 73 -5.25 -15.82 -30.83
C SER A 73 -6.47 -15.17 -30.14
N ILE A 74 -6.27 -14.46 -29.02
CA ILE A 74 -7.32 -13.84 -28.21
C ILE A 74 -7.20 -12.32 -28.32
N ASP A 75 -8.34 -11.65 -28.50
CA ASP A 75 -8.36 -10.19 -28.59
C ASP A 75 -8.20 -9.58 -27.19
N LYS A 76 -7.01 -9.07 -26.90
CA LYS A 76 -6.65 -8.43 -25.62
C LYS A 76 -7.10 -6.97 -25.59
N ASN A 77 -7.59 -6.52 -24.43
CA ASN A 77 -8.04 -5.15 -24.15
C ASN A 77 -9.14 -4.66 -25.11
N SER A 78 -10.04 -5.57 -25.47
CA SER A 78 -11.04 -5.39 -26.53
C SER A 78 -12.25 -4.53 -26.16
N ARG A 79 -12.48 -4.25 -24.87
CA ARG A 79 -13.67 -3.54 -24.38
C ARG A 79 -13.32 -2.19 -23.76
N PHE A 80 -14.23 -1.23 -23.97
CA PHE A 80 -14.26 0.12 -23.37
C PHE A 80 -13.08 1.05 -23.68
N GLY A 81 -12.10 0.63 -24.50
CA GLY A 81 -11.04 1.52 -25.00
C GLY A 81 -10.31 2.26 -23.88
N SER A 82 -10.22 3.59 -23.98
CA SER A 82 -9.60 4.45 -22.97
C SER A 82 -10.32 4.48 -21.62
N ASP A 83 -11.62 4.21 -21.62
CA ASP A 83 -12.45 4.21 -20.41
C ASP A 83 -12.44 2.84 -19.70
N GLY A 84 -11.78 1.85 -20.32
CA GLY A 84 -11.64 0.51 -19.81
C GLY A 84 -10.36 0.27 -19.02
N PHE A 85 -10.23 -0.92 -18.46
CA PHE A 85 -8.95 -1.41 -17.94
C PHE A 85 -8.29 -2.41 -18.89
N SER A 86 -6.95 -2.43 -18.84
CA SER A 86 -6.14 -3.44 -19.51
C SER A 86 -6.02 -4.72 -18.68
N CYS A 87 -5.72 -5.84 -19.35
CA CYS A 87 -5.38 -7.09 -18.69
C CYS A 87 -4.10 -6.90 -17.88
N ALA A 88 -4.16 -7.16 -16.58
CA ALA A 88 -3.04 -6.93 -15.69
C ALA A 88 -3.22 -7.69 -14.38
N ILE A 89 -2.13 -7.91 -13.64
CA ILE A 89 -2.14 -8.38 -12.26
C ILE A 89 -1.62 -7.32 -11.31
N ARG A 90 -1.99 -7.42 -10.04
CA ARG A 90 -1.46 -6.59 -8.95
C ARG A 90 -1.38 -7.40 -7.68
N GLU A 91 -0.27 -7.26 -6.95
CA GLU A 91 -0.12 -7.76 -5.59
C GLU A 91 0.07 -6.57 -4.66
N MET A 92 -0.75 -6.52 -3.61
CA MET A 92 -0.62 -5.57 -2.51
C MET A 92 -0.36 -6.37 -1.23
N ARG A 93 0.66 -5.97 -0.48
CA ARG A 93 1.00 -6.57 0.80
C ARG A 93 0.73 -5.56 1.91
N VAL A 94 -0.18 -5.94 2.79
CA VAL A 94 -0.57 -5.17 3.97
C VAL A 94 -0.26 -6.02 5.21
N GLY A 95 0.96 -5.89 5.74
CA GLY A 95 1.47 -6.66 6.86
C GLY A 95 1.56 -8.14 6.50
N ASN A 96 0.76 -8.95 7.18
CA ASN A 96 0.63 -10.38 6.92
C ASN A 96 -0.45 -10.73 5.88
N ILE A 97 -1.23 -9.74 5.42
CA ILE A 97 -2.27 -9.95 4.41
C ILE A 97 -1.66 -9.73 3.02
N ARG A 98 -1.85 -10.70 2.12
CA ARG A 98 -1.52 -10.55 0.71
C ARG A 98 -2.79 -10.48 -0.11
N MET A 99 -3.06 -9.32 -0.69
CA MET A 99 -4.16 -9.13 -1.62
C MET A 99 -3.64 -9.25 -3.05
N LYS A 100 -4.25 -10.14 -3.82
CA LYS A 100 -3.89 -10.36 -5.22
C LYS A 100 -5.08 -10.03 -6.09
N SER A 101 -4.80 -9.43 -7.24
CA SER A 101 -5.82 -9.05 -8.20
C SER A 101 -5.41 -9.40 -9.62
N ILE A 102 -6.42 -9.71 -10.43
CA ILE A 102 -6.29 -9.85 -11.88
C ILE A 102 -7.41 -9.07 -12.56
N ARG A 103 -7.08 -8.41 -13.67
CA ARG A 103 -7.99 -7.79 -14.62
C ARG A 103 -7.95 -8.59 -15.90
N LEU A 104 -9.12 -8.96 -16.40
CA LEU A 104 -9.28 -9.63 -17.69
C LEU A 104 -10.23 -8.80 -18.55
N ASN A 105 -9.71 -8.32 -19.69
CA ASN A 105 -10.45 -7.61 -20.73
C ASN A 105 -10.15 -8.30 -22.07
N LEU A 106 -10.95 -9.31 -22.41
CA LEU A 106 -10.68 -10.25 -23.49
C LEU A 106 -11.91 -10.46 -24.37
N SER A 107 -11.72 -10.72 -25.66
CA SER A 107 -12.75 -11.27 -26.54
C SER A 107 -12.21 -12.50 -27.27
N LYS A 108 -13.11 -13.40 -27.69
CA LYS A 108 -12.76 -14.66 -28.40
C LYS A 108 -11.88 -15.62 -27.60
N ALA A 109 -12.02 -15.62 -26.27
CA ALA A 109 -11.35 -16.63 -25.44
C ALA A 109 -11.92 -18.04 -25.74
N PRO A 110 -11.08 -19.06 -26.01
CA PRO A 110 -11.56 -20.40 -26.35
C PRO A 110 -11.82 -21.27 -25.10
N HIS A 111 -12.80 -22.18 -25.20
CA HIS A 111 -13.11 -23.14 -24.15
C HIS A 111 -11.92 -24.07 -23.85
N ASN A 112 -11.61 -24.25 -22.55
CA ASN A 112 -10.60 -25.17 -22.02
C ASN A 112 -9.17 -24.91 -22.55
N VAL A 113 -8.85 -23.66 -22.87
CA VAL A 113 -7.51 -23.25 -23.31
C VAL A 113 -6.84 -22.38 -22.25
N GLN A 114 -5.52 -22.54 -22.12
CA GLN A 114 -4.69 -21.63 -21.34
C GLN A 114 -4.58 -20.28 -22.07
N ILE A 115 -5.10 -19.23 -21.45
CA ILE A 115 -5.16 -17.89 -22.02
C ILE A 115 -4.01 -16.99 -21.57
N ALA A 116 -3.38 -17.30 -20.44
CA ALA A 116 -2.25 -16.54 -19.89
C ALA A 116 -1.36 -17.44 -19.02
N GLN A 117 -0.14 -16.96 -18.76
CA GLN A 117 0.79 -17.55 -17.79
C GLN A 117 1.21 -16.45 -16.81
N LEU A 118 0.85 -16.60 -15.54
CA LEU A 118 1.27 -15.72 -14.46
C LEU A 118 2.64 -16.16 -13.91
N PRO A 119 3.37 -15.26 -13.20
CA PRO A 119 4.58 -15.64 -12.49
C PRO A 119 4.32 -16.81 -11.52
N ILE A 120 5.24 -17.78 -11.49
CA ILE A 120 5.16 -18.91 -10.57
C ILE A 120 5.15 -18.39 -9.13
N GLY A 121 4.25 -18.91 -8.30
CA GLY A 121 4.04 -18.46 -6.91
C GLY A 121 3.08 -17.27 -6.76
N PHE A 122 2.64 -16.64 -7.86
CA PHE A 122 1.58 -15.65 -7.80
C PHE A 122 0.24 -16.27 -7.39
N ILE A 123 -0.03 -17.53 -7.70
CA ILE A 123 -1.21 -18.26 -7.20
C ILE A 123 -0.73 -19.34 -6.24
N THR A 124 -1.13 -19.30 -4.96
CA THR A 124 -0.70 -20.33 -3.97
C THR A 124 -1.77 -21.38 -3.72
N LYS A 125 -3.03 -21.09 -4.06
CA LYS A 125 -4.16 -22.02 -4.06
C LYS A 125 -4.96 -21.84 -5.35
N ASN A 126 -5.43 -22.92 -5.95
CA ASN A 126 -6.26 -22.82 -7.17
C ASN A 126 -7.48 -21.92 -6.89
N GLN A 127 -7.69 -20.93 -7.75
CA GLN A 127 -8.81 -20.00 -7.67
C GLN A 127 -9.76 -20.20 -8.85
N TYR A 128 -11.06 -20.12 -8.59
CA TYR A 128 -12.10 -20.22 -9.62
C TYR A 128 -13.08 -19.07 -9.49
N PHE A 129 -13.28 -18.35 -10.58
CA PHE A 129 -14.18 -17.20 -10.63
C PHE A 129 -15.15 -17.30 -11.80
N ASN A 130 -16.31 -16.66 -11.67
CA ASN A 130 -17.24 -16.47 -12.78
C ASN A 130 -17.06 -15.05 -13.33
N ALA A 131 -16.73 -14.93 -14.61
CA ALA A 131 -16.57 -13.65 -15.28
C ALA A 131 -17.84 -13.24 -16.03
N ALA A 132 -18.14 -11.95 -15.98
CA ALA A 132 -19.19 -11.35 -16.77
C ALA A 132 -18.89 -11.49 -18.27
N THR A 133 -19.97 -11.70 -19.02
CA THR A 133 -19.99 -11.76 -20.48
C THR A 133 -21.33 -11.20 -20.96
N ASN A 134 -21.76 -11.55 -22.18
CA ASN A 134 -23.10 -11.25 -22.68
C ASN A 134 -24.21 -11.61 -21.66
N GLY A 135 -25.16 -10.69 -21.42
CA GLY A 135 -26.17 -10.83 -20.37
C GLY A 135 -27.18 -11.97 -20.55
N ASN A 136 -27.27 -12.55 -21.75
CA ASN A 136 -28.12 -13.70 -22.07
C ASN A 136 -27.36 -15.04 -22.12
N VAL A 137 -26.15 -15.09 -21.54
CA VAL A 137 -25.24 -16.23 -21.60
C VAL A 137 -24.80 -16.61 -20.19
N HIS A 138 -24.49 -17.88 -19.97
CA HIS A 138 -23.86 -18.30 -18.72
C HIS A 138 -22.50 -17.59 -18.53
N PRO A 139 -22.15 -17.21 -17.29
CA PRO A 139 -20.83 -16.65 -17.00
C PRO A 139 -19.70 -17.58 -17.46
N ILE A 140 -18.60 -16.98 -17.93
CA ILE A 140 -17.40 -17.74 -18.30
C ILE A 140 -16.63 -18.03 -17.01
N ARG A 141 -16.36 -19.31 -16.73
CA ARG A 141 -15.53 -19.66 -15.57
C ARG A 141 -14.06 -19.46 -15.89
N ILE A 142 -13.37 -18.74 -15.01
CA ILE A 142 -11.93 -18.54 -15.03
C ILE A 142 -11.33 -19.46 -13.97
N ALA A 143 -10.35 -20.27 -14.36
CA ALA A 143 -9.52 -21.02 -13.43
C ALA A 143 -8.12 -20.43 -13.42
N MET A 144 -7.58 -20.20 -12.23
CA MET A 144 -6.19 -19.84 -12.01
C MET A 144 -5.55 -20.92 -11.17
N GLU A 145 -4.55 -21.58 -11.72
CA GLU A 145 -3.91 -22.76 -11.14
C GLU A 145 -2.58 -22.36 -10.46
N THR A 146 -2.13 -23.14 -9.48
CA THR A 146 -0.91 -22.85 -8.70
C THR A 146 0.39 -22.83 -9.50
N ASP A 147 0.38 -23.41 -10.71
CA ASP A 147 1.49 -23.32 -11.67
C ASP A 147 1.45 -22.03 -12.51
N GLY A 148 0.53 -21.11 -12.20
CA GLY A 148 0.36 -19.81 -12.85
C GLY A 148 -0.49 -19.85 -14.11
N LYS A 149 -1.03 -21.02 -14.51
CA LYS A 149 -1.91 -21.08 -15.69
C LYS A 149 -3.25 -20.40 -15.42
N VAL A 150 -3.70 -19.62 -16.38
CA VAL A 150 -5.06 -19.07 -16.42
C VAL A 150 -5.82 -19.72 -17.56
N LYS A 151 -6.95 -20.36 -17.26
CA LYS A 151 -7.80 -21.07 -18.23
C LYS A 151 -9.21 -20.53 -18.21
N THR A 152 -9.89 -20.61 -19.35
CA THR A 152 -11.32 -20.27 -19.45
C THR A 152 -12.16 -21.51 -19.73
N TYR A 153 -13.35 -21.55 -19.16
CA TYR A 153 -14.34 -22.61 -19.37
C TYR A 153 -15.68 -21.99 -19.69
N ILE A 154 -16.08 -22.17 -20.96
CA ILE A 154 -17.36 -21.70 -21.51
C ILE A 154 -18.38 -22.84 -21.41
N ASN A 155 -19.61 -22.51 -21.02
CA ASN A 155 -20.73 -23.46 -21.01
C ASN A 155 -20.90 -24.09 -22.40
N LYS A 156 -21.21 -25.40 -22.45
CA LYS A 156 -21.38 -26.18 -23.67
C LYS A 156 -22.29 -25.50 -24.70
N ASP A 157 -23.38 -24.89 -24.26
CA ASP A 157 -24.39 -24.27 -25.13
C ASP A 157 -23.90 -22.96 -25.78
N ASN A 158 -22.71 -22.49 -25.42
CA ASN A 158 -22.17 -21.21 -25.88
C ASN A 158 -20.77 -21.35 -26.51
N GLN A 159 -20.24 -22.57 -26.66
CA GLN A 159 -18.87 -22.79 -27.15
C GLN A 159 -18.66 -22.41 -28.62
N ASP A 160 -19.70 -22.49 -29.45
CA ASP A 160 -19.64 -22.13 -30.87
C ASP A 160 -19.74 -20.61 -31.13
N ARG A 161 -19.96 -19.82 -30.07
CA ARG A 161 -20.08 -18.37 -30.18
C ARG A 161 -18.72 -17.69 -30.28
N ASN A 162 -18.58 -16.79 -31.26
CA ASN A 162 -17.38 -16.01 -31.49
C ASN A 162 -17.47 -14.57 -30.95
N ASP A 163 -18.62 -14.19 -30.37
CA ASP A 163 -18.91 -12.83 -29.87
C ASP A 163 -18.76 -12.72 -28.34
N LEU A 164 -18.35 -13.79 -27.67
CA LEU A 164 -18.16 -13.82 -26.23
C LEU A 164 -16.95 -12.98 -25.81
N TRP A 165 -17.12 -12.29 -24.68
CA TRP A 165 -16.13 -11.42 -24.08
C TRP A 165 -16.05 -11.63 -22.57
N ILE A 166 -14.94 -11.18 -21.99
CA ILE A 166 -14.65 -11.17 -20.56
C ILE A 166 -14.23 -9.74 -20.22
N TYR A 167 -14.93 -9.09 -19.30
CA TYR A 167 -14.51 -7.81 -18.74
C TYR A 167 -14.76 -7.83 -17.23
N GLN A 168 -13.77 -8.26 -16.46
CA GLN A 168 -13.91 -8.43 -15.01
C GLN A 168 -12.58 -8.25 -14.28
N GLN A 169 -12.65 -7.65 -13.10
CA GLN A 169 -11.58 -7.67 -12.10
C GLN A 169 -11.96 -8.66 -11.00
N PHE A 170 -10.99 -9.49 -10.59
CA PHE A 170 -11.09 -10.35 -9.42
C PHE A 170 -10.00 -9.97 -8.42
N THR A 171 -10.35 -9.98 -7.14
CA THR A 171 -9.43 -9.73 -6.04
C THR A 171 -9.68 -10.79 -4.98
N TRP A 172 -8.61 -11.36 -4.45
CA TRP A 172 -8.67 -12.35 -3.38
C TRP A 172 -7.53 -12.14 -2.39
N ILE A 173 -7.67 -12.76 -1.23
CA ILE A 173 -6.69 -12.74 -0.16
C ILE A 173 -6.05 -14.12 -0.10
N GLU A 174 -4.72 -14.15 -0.01
CA GLU A 174 -3.93 -15.34 0.32
C GLU A 174 -3.06 -15.10 1.55
#